data_AF-A0AAU9K7K2-F1
#
_entry.id   AF-A0AAU9K7K2-F1
#
_cell.length_a   1.000
_cell.length_b   1.000
_cell.length_c   1.000
_cell.angle_alpha   90.00
_cell.angle_beta   90.00
_cell.angle_gamma   90.00
#
_symmetry.space_group_name_H-M   'P 1'
#
loop_
_entity.id
_entity.type
_entity.pdbx_description
1 polymer ?
#
loop_
_entity_poly.entity_id
_entity_poly.type
_entity_poly.pdbx_seq_one_letter_code
_entity_poly.pdbx_strand_id
1 'polypeptide(L)'
;MFWDKVAVFSEMFSLLFQAPKEASNLITPNISSDENPEIEEFEKKESGSTTFRSRYKKLIKMRVTACPHINKPHYAKNMCSSCYHRAVRQTKAWICPHEDRQHYAKGMCQFCYLQNYHKSRPRKI
;
A
#
# COMPACT_ATOMS: atom_id res chain seq x y z
N MET A 1 -21.85 45.61 3.51
CA MET A 1 -21.14 45.32 2.24
C MET A 1 -20.34 44.06 2.48
N PHE A 2 -20.98 42.94 2.18
CA PHE A 2 -20.69 41.61 2.67
C PHE A 2 -20.72 40.74 1.41
N TRP A 3 -19.71 39.88 1.24
CA TRP A 3 -19.38 39.08 0.05
C TRP A 3 -18.68 39.86 -1.07
N ASP A 4 -17.40 39.56 -1.29
CA ASP A 4 -16.77 39.42 -2.61
C ASP A 4 -15.26 39.24 -2.43
N LYS A 5 -14.80 37.98 -2.43
CA LYS A 5 -13.41 37.53 -2.72
C LYS A 5 -13.23 36.01 -2.50
N VAL A 6 -14.07 35.19 -3.14
CA VAL A 6 -13.79 33.75 -3.29
C VAL A 6 -14.02 33.36 -4.75
N ALA A 7 -13.10 33.74 -5.64
CA ALA A 7 -13.19 33.40 -7.06
C ALA A 7 -11.82 33.39 -7.74
N VAL A 8 -10.86 32.59 -7.26
CA VAL A 8 -9.60 32.35 -8.01
C VAL A 8 -9.10 30.89 -7.97
N PHE A 9 -9.71 29.97 -7.20
CA PHE A 9 -9.12 28.62 -7.00
C PHE A 9 -9.83 27.48 -7.75
N SER A 10 -10.43 27.74 -8.93
CA SER A 10 -11.24 26.73 -9.65
C SER A 10 -10.81 26.40 -11.09
N GLU A 11 -9.82 27.06 -11.70
CA GLU A 11 -9.52 26.88 -13.14
C GLU A 11 -8.11 26.36 -13.45
N MET A 12 -7.52 25.54 -12.58
CA MET A 12 -6.23 24.87 -12.86
C MET A 12 -6.25 23.35 -12.67
N PHE A 13 -7.42 22.72 -12.79
CA PHE A 13 -7.56 21.26 -12.59
C PHE A 13 -8.27 20.54 -13.76
N SER A 14 -8.17 21.05 -14.99
CA SER A 14 -8.85 20.45 -16.16
C SER A 14 -7.95 20.09 -17.34
N LEU A 15 -6.62 20.22 -17.23
CA LEU A 15 -5.68 19.95 -18.35
C LEU A 15 -4.77 18.72 -18.15
N LEU A 16 -4.94 17.93 -17.08
CA LEU A 16 -4.09 16.77 -16.79
C LEU A 16 -4.75 15.40 -16.98
N PHE A 17 -5.99 15.35 -17.48
CA PHE A 17 -6.67 14.09 -17.82
C PHE A 17 -7.07 14.08 -19.30
N GLN A 18 -6.08 14.04 -20.19
CA GLN A 18 -6.28 13.45 -21.51
C GLN A 18 -5.91 11.98 -21.42
N ALA A 19 -6.94 11.13 -21.47
CA ALA A 19 -6.83 9.68 -21.55
C ALA A 19 -6.30 9.27 -22.93
N PRO A 20 -5.29 8.39 -23.03
CA PRO A 20 -4.98 7.72 -24.29
C PRO A 20 -6.00 6.61 -24.57
N LYS A 21 -6.47 6.62 -25.81
CA LYS A 21 -7.45 5.71 -26.41
C LYS A 21 -6.77 4.40 -26.82
N GLU A 22 -7.44 3.31 -26.46
CA GLU A 22 -7.52 2.00 -27.12
C GLU A 22 -6.36 1.52 -28.02
N ALA A 23 -5.68 0.47 -27.56
CA ALA A 23 -5.05 -0.52 -28.42
C ALA A 23 -5.41 -1.91 -27.89
N SER A 24 -6.49 -2.48 -28.42
CA SER A 24 -6.88 -3.87 -28.24
C SER A 24 -5.96 -4.76 -29.07
N ASN A 25 -5.08 -5.53 -28.42
CA ASN A 25 -4.46 -6.72 -29.00
C ASN A 25 -4.09 -7.67 -27.85
N LEU A 26 -5.03 -8.55 -27.47
CA LEU A 26 -4.73 -9.70 -26.63
C LEU A 26 -4.90 -10.96 -27.47
N ILE A 27 -3.75 -11.43 -27.96
CA ILE A 27 -3.51 -12.80 -28.38
C ILE A 27 -3.62 -13.68 -27.13
N THR A 28 -4.51 -14.66 -27.17
CA THR A 28 -4.55 -15.75 -26.19
C THR A 28 -3.58 -16.85 -26.60
N PRO A 29 -2.61 -17.26 -25.78
CA PRO A 29 -2.09 -18.61 -25.84
C PRO A 29 -2.97 -19.51 -24.96
N ASN A 30 -3.66 -20.41 -25.65
CA ASN A 30 -4.23 -21.64 -25.13
C ASN A 30 -3.14 -22.41 -24.35
N ILE A 31 -3.30 -22.57 -23.04
CA ILE A 31 -2.46 -23.47 -22.24
C ILE A 31 -3.39 -24.54 -21.69
N SER A 32 -3.43 -25.62 -22.45
CA SER A 32 -3.92 -26.93 -22.09
C SER A 32 -3.21 -27.46 -20.85
N SER A 33 -3.95 -28.30 -20.16
CA SER A 33 -3.55 -29.16 -19.06
C SER A 33 -2.33 -30.04 -19.37
N ASP A 34 -1.76 -30.55 -18.28
CA ASP A 34 -0.87 -31.70 -18.20
C ASP A 34 0.61 -31.44 -18.54
N GLU A 35 1.42 -31.25 -17.49
CA GLU A 35 2.56 -32.12 -17.15
C GLU A 35 3.40 -31.51 -16.00
N ASN A 36 3.82 -32.37 -15.09
CA ASN A 36 4.73 -32.16 -13.96
C ASN A 36 5.45 -33.51 -13.79
N PRO A 37 6.69 -33.63 -13.29
CA PRO A 37 7.86 -32.75 -13.29
C PRO A 37 9.13 -33.44 -13.86
N GLU A 38 10.13 -32.69 -14.33
CA GLU A 38 11.53 -33.17 -14.29
C GLU A 38 12.31 -32.31 -13.29
N ILE A 39 12.63 -32.93 -12.16
CA ILE A 39 13.49 -32.40 -11.12
C ILE A 39 14.91 -32.75 -11.54
N GLU A 40 15.62 -31.82 -12.16
CA GLU A 40 17.06 -31.99 -12.39
C GLU A 40 17.82 -31.95 -11.05
N GLU A 41 18.57 -33.03 -10.85
CA GLU A 41 19.35 -33.41 -9.71
C GLU A 41 20.59 -32.51 -9.59
N PHE A 42 20.53 -31.47 -8.74
CA PHE A 42 21.71 -30.65 -8.45
C PHE A 42 22.46 -31.21 -7.24
N GLU A 43 23.52 -31.95 -7.54
CA GLU A 43 24.38 -32.61 -6.57
C GLU A 43 25.09 -31.65 -5.60
N LYS A 44 25.12 -32.12 -4.36
CA LYS A 44 25.75 -31.61 -3.14
C LYS A 44 27.11 -30.93 -3.33
N LYS A 45 27.26 -29.79 -2.65
CA LYS A 45 28.46 -29.52 -1.85
C LYS A 45 28.06 -29.18 -0.42
N GLU A 46 28.22 -30.16 0.46
CA GLU A 46 28.09 -30.01 1.91
C GLU A 46 29.34 -29.34 2.50
N SER A 47 29.14 -28.27 3.26
CA SER A 47 30.03 -27.95 4.39
C SER A 47 29.26 -27.22 5.49
N GLY A 48 29.06 -27.92 6.61
CA GLY A 48 29.21 -27.36 7.95
C GLY A 48 28.07 -26.51 8.57
N SER A 49 27.41 -27.15 9.54
CA SER A 49 27.18 -26.62 10.90
C SER A 49 25.90 -25.80 11.23
N THR A 50 24.97 -26.52 11.86
CA THR A 50 24.09 -26.16 12.98
C THR A 50 23.11 -24.97 12.92
N THR A 51 23.08 -24.15 11.87
CA THR A 51 22.18 -22.96 11.82
C THR A 51 21.00 -23.05 10.84
N PHE A 52 20.90 -24.13 10.05
CA PHE A 52 19.89 -24.25 8.99
C PHE A 52 18.43 -24.26 9.49
N ARG A 53 18.15 -24.97 10.59
CA ARG A 53 16.79 -25.05 11.16
C ARG A 53 16.30 -23.71 11.71
N SER A 54 17.22 -22.86 12.16
CA SER A 54 16.96 -21.49 12.63
C SER A 54 16.62 -20.55 11.47
N ARG A 55 17.37 -20.63 10.36
CA ARG A 55 17.17 -19.79 9.18
C ARG A 55 15.84 -20.08 8.47
N TYR A 56 15.46 -21.35 8.36
CA TYR A 56 14.18 -21.76 7.76
C TYR A 56 12.96 -21.25 8.55
N LYS A 57 12.98 -21.32 9.89
CA LYS A 57 11.91 -20.75 10.73
C LYS A 57 11.81 -19.22 10.59
N LYS A 58 12.95 -18.53 10.39
CA LYS A 58 12.98 -17.08 10.15
C LYS A 58 12.39 -16.71 8.78
N LEU A 59 12.64 -17.51 7.74
CA LEU A 59 12.11 -17.27 6.39
C LEU A 59 10.60 -17.54 6.30
N ILE A 60 10.10 -18.59 6.96
CA ILE A 60 8.64 -18.83 7.04
C ILE A 60 7.93 -17.68 7.77
N LYS A 61 8.52 -17.16 8.85
CA LYS A 61 7.98 -15.99 9.57
C LYS A 61 7.95 -14.71 8.72
N MET A 62 8.75 -14.65 7.66
CA MET A 62 8.84 -13.49 6.75
C MET A 62 7.87 -13.57 5.57
N ARG A 63 7.20 -14.71 5.36
CA ARG A 63 6.24 -14.88 4.26
C ARG A 63 4.96 -14.11 4.57
N VAL A 64 4.57 -13.28 3.61
CA VAL A 64 3.32 -12.53 3.64
C VAL A 64 2.19 -13.44 3.20
N THR A 65 1.20 -13.67 4.05
CA THR A 65 0.07 -14.58 3.74
C THR A 65 -1.21 -13.83 3.39
N ALA A 66 -1.39 -12.61 3.91
CA ALA A 66 -2.61 -11.82 3.68
C ALA A 66 -2.54 -10.97 2.40
N CYS A 67 -1.45 -11.04 1.64
CA CYS A 67 -1.37 -10.38 0.34
C CYS A 67 -0.68 -11.28 -0.69
N PRO A 68 -0.94 -11.09 -2.00
CA PRO A 68 -0.43 -11.97 -3.07
C PRO A 68 1.09 -11.80 -3.31
N HIS A 69 1.77 -10.95 -2.55
CA HIS A 69 3.18 -10.67 -2.73
C HIS A 69 4.05 -11.65 -1.94
N ILE A 70 4.34 -12.80 -2.56
CA ILE A 70 5.15 -13.87 -1.96
C ILE A 70 6.61 -13.43 -1.76
N ASN A 71 7.11 -12.56 -2.64
CA ASN A 71 8.52 -12.13 -2.66
C ASN A 71 8.80 -10.89 -1.79
N LYS A 72 7.76 -10.26 -1.22
CA LYS A 72 7.94 -9.05 -0.39
C LYS A 72 8.09 -9.43 1.08
N PRO A 73 8.90 -8.70 1.88
CA PRO A 73 9.03 -8.98 3.29
C PRO A 73 7.73 -8.66 4.05
N HIS A 74 7.43 -9.47 5.06
CA HIS A 74 6.41 -9.18 6.07
C HIS A 74 6.68 -7.85 6.78
N TYR A 75 5.63 -7.04 6.94
CA TYR A 75 5.65 -5.81 7.71
C TYR A 75 4.77 -5.92 8.95
N ALA A 76 3.44 -5.89 8.78
CA ALA A 76 2.48 -5.96 9.88
C ALA A 76 1.17 -6.60 9.40
N LYS A 77 0.41 -7.20 10.34
CA LYS A 77 -0.86 -7.89 10.05
C LYS A 77 -0.76 -8.90 8.90
N ASN A 78 0.35 -9.63 8.82
CA ASN A 78 0.62 -10.60 7.74
C ASN A 78 0.58 -9.97 6.32
N MET A 79 0.85 -8.66 6.20
CA MET A 79 0.92 -7.92 4.94
C MET A 79 2.32 -7.34 4.73
N CYS A 80 2.68 -7.11 3.46
CA CYS A 80 3.83 -6.28 3.10
C CYS A 80 3.52 -4.80 3.37
N SER A 81 4.55 -3.95 3.45
CA SER A 81 4.40 -2.51 3.77
C SER A 81 3.40 -1.79 2.86
N SER A 82 3.48 -1.99 1.54
CA SER A 82 2.59 -1.33 0.57
C SER A 82 1.12 -1.70 0.79
N CYS A 83 0.83 -2.99 0.99
CA CYS A 83 -0.53 -3.48 1.26
C CYS A 83 -1.05 -2.98 2.60
N TYR A 84 -0.20 -3.02 3.64
CA TYR A 84 -0.55 -2.53 4.96
C TYR A 84 -0.96 -1.05 4.93
N HIS A 85 -0.15 -0.18 4.32
CA HIS A 85 -0.49 1.24 4.23
C HIS A 85 -1.72 1.49 3.36
N ARG A 86 -1.94 0.70 2.30
CA ARG A 86 -3.17 0.80 1.50
C ARG A 86 -4.40 0.50 2.36
N ALA A 87 -4.38 -0.58 3.14
CA ALA A 87 -5.49 -0.94 4.03
C ALA A 87 -5.76 0.15 5.07
N VAL A 88 -4.72 0.69 5.71
CA VAL A 88 -4.87 1.78 6.70
C VAL A 88 -5.45 3.04 6.06
N ARG A 89 -5.03 3.41 4.84
CA ARG A 89 -5.57 4.60 4.14
C ARG A 89 -7.07 4.50 3.83
N GLN A 90 -7.61 3.28 3.72
CA GLN A 90 -9.05 3.08 3.50
C GLN A 90 -9.89 3.21 4.78
N THR A 91 -9.26 3.23 5.95
CA THR A 91 -10.01 3.37 7.22
C THR A 91 -10.57 4.78 7.36
N LYS A 92 -11.76 4.88 7.96
CA LYS A 92 -12.39 6.17 8.29
C LYS A 92 -11.80 6.72 9.59
N ALA A 93 -11.78 8.04 9.69
CA ALA A 93 -11.41 8.71 10.93
C ALA A 93 -12.51 8.47 11.98
N TRP A 94 -12.14 8.17 13.22
CA TRP A 94 -13.09 7.82 14.29
C TRP A 94 -13.17 8.87 15.40
N ILE A 95 -12.25 9.82 15.46
CA ILE A 95 -12.25 10.89 16.49
C ILE A 95 -13.00 12.12 16.00
N CYS A 96 -12.96 12.41 14.70
CA CYS A 96 -13.71 13.53 14.15
C CYS A 96 -15.17 13.13 13.87
N PRO A 97 -16.13 14.08 13.89
CA PRO A 97 -17.54 13.79 13.61
C PRO A 97 -17.83 13.41 12.15
N HIS A 98 -16.80 13.36 11.29
CA HIS A 98 -16.94 13.01 9.89
C HIS A 98 -16.84 11.50 9.72
N GLU A 99 -17.95 10.87 9.36
CA GLU A 99 -18.02 9.41 9.09
C GLU A 99 -17.51 9.06 7.68
N ASP A 100 -17.54 10.03 6.77
CA ASP A 100 -17.17 9.88 5.38
C ASP A 100 -15.66 10.06 5.13
N ARG A 101 -14.95 10.75 6.02
CA ARG A 101 -13.54 11.14 5.80
C ARG A 101 -12.56 10.04 6.21
N GLN A 102 -11.51 9.88 5.41
CA GLN A 102 -10.44 8.93 5.68
C GLN A 102 -9.57 9.35 6.88
N HIS A 103 -9.06 8.36 7.60
CA HIS A 103 -8.08 8.53 8.66
C HIS A 103 -6.74 9.01 8.09
N TYR A 104 -6.20 10.08 8.66
CA TYR A 104 -4.86 10.57 8.36
C TYR A 104 -3.89 10.23 9.49
N ALA A 105 -4.06 10.84 10.67
CA ALA A 105 -3.19 10.63 11.83
C ALA A 105 -3.96 10.87 13.12
N LYS A 106 -3.53 10.22 14.21
CA LYS A 106 -4.14 10.32 15.55
C LYS A 106 -5.66 10.10 15.54
N GLY A 107 -6.19 9.22 14.69
CA GLY A 107 -7.64 8.99 14.62
C GLY A 107 -8.45 10.09 13.93
N MET A 108 -7.81 11.12 13.38
CA MET A 108 -8.44 12.28 12.76
C MET A 108 -8.29 12.27 11.23
N CYS A 109 -9.22 12.92 10.54
CA CYS A 109 -9.06 13.21 9.11
C CYS A 109 -7.99 14.31 8.90
N GLN A 110 -7.46 14.42 7.68
CA GLN A 110 -6.35 15.32 7.35
C GLN A 110 -6.65 16.78 7.73
N PHE A 111 -7.83 17.28 7.38
CA PHE A 111 -8.24 18.65 7.69
C PHE A 111 -8.29 18.95 9.19
N CYS A 112 -8.97 18.09 9.97
CA CYS A 112 -9.06 18.26 11.42
C CYS A 112 -7.69 18.12 12.10
N TYR A 113 -6.86 17.19 11.63
CA TYR A 113 -5.50 17.05 12.11
C TYR A 113 -4.70 18.34 11.92
N LEU A 114 -4.73 18.93 10.72
CA LEU A 114 -4.01 20.17 10.43
C LEU A 114 -4.53 21.34 11.27
N GLN A 115 -5.85 21.48 11.40
CA GLN A 115 -6.44 22.51 12.26
C GLN A 115 -5.98 22.37 13.72
N ASN A 116 -5.98 21.16 14.27
CA ASN A 116 -5.51 20.90 15.63
C ASN A 116 -4.01 21.21 15.74
N TYR A 117 -3.21 20.75 14.78
CA TYR A 117 -1.77 21.00 14.73
C TYR A 117 -1.44 22.50 14.73
N HIS A 118 -2.07 23.29 13.87
CA HIS A 118 -1.87 24.74 13.81
C HIS A 118 -2.32 25.48 15.07
N LYS A 119 -3.39 25.01 15.74
CA LYS A 119 -3.82 25.56 17.04
C LYS A 119 -2.82 25.25 18.16
N SER A 120 -2.25 24.05 18.15
CA SER A 120 -1.30 23.61 19.18
C SER A 120 0.11 24.22 19.02
N ARG A 121 0.40 24.83 17.88
CA ARG A 121 1.72 25.35 17.56
C ARG A 121 1.83 26.80 18.04
N PRO A 122 2.75 27.12 18.97
CA PRO A 122 2.93 28.49 19.44
C PRO A 122 3.38 29.37 18.26
N ARG A 123 2.81 30.59 18.16
CA ARG A 123 3.29 31.58 17.21
C ARG A 123 4.69 32.01 17.66
N LYS A 124 5.66 31.92 16.75
CA LYS A 124 6.94 32.60 16.95
C LYS A 124 6.64 34.09 16.88
N ILE A 125 6.77 34.76 18.01
CA ILE A 125 6.72 36.23 18.14
C ILE A 125 8.12 36.74 17.85
#